data_AF-A0AAV3RPI2-F1
#
_entry.id   AF-A0AAV3RPI2-F1
#
_cell.length_a   1.000
_cell.length_b   1.000
_cell.length_c   1.000
_cell.angle_alpha   90.00
_cell.angle_beta   90.00
_cell.angle_gamma   90.00
#
_symmetry.space_group_name_H-M   'P 1'
#
loop_
_entity.id
_entity.type
_entity.pdbx_description
1 polymer ?
#
loop_
_entity_poly.entity_id
_entity_poly.type
_entity_poly.pdbx_seq_one_letter_code
_entity_poly.pdbx_strand_id
1 'polypeptide(L)'
;MRVEKLLSINLIAKGYTQKEGIDYSEVFVPVARMDTVRIVISSAAQRGLKIHQLDVKSAFLHGKLIEEVYVDQPKGYEKKGQEHYVYKLHKALYGLKQAPRAWYNRIEAHFVNEGFKRYDSEQTLFTKTGGEGKIVIVSLYVDDLIYTGDDDSVMLHFKNSMMKKFEMSVLGHMSYFLGIEVIQGSKGIFMC
;
A
#
# COMPACT_ATOMS: atom_id res chain seq x y z
N MET A 1 -0.36 -29.51 -7.26
CA MET A 1 0.36 -28.79 -6.20
C MET A 1 0.13 -27.31 -6.43
N ARG A 2 -0.68 -26.65 -5.59
CA ARG A 2 -1.09 -25.25 -5.82
C ARG A 2 0.07 -24.30 -5.56
N VAL A 3 0.34 -23.41 -6.52
CA VAL A 3 1.33 -22.32 -6.46
C VAL A 3 1.04 -21.33 -5.30
N GLU A 4 -0.13 -21.44 -4.66
CA GLU A 4 -0.53 -20.65 -3.48
C GLU A 4 0.44 -20.77 -2.29
N LYS A 5 1.21 -21.87 -2.16
CA LYS A 5 2.12 -22.09 -1.02
C LYS A 5 3.53 -21.48 -1.16
N LEU A 6 3.81 -20.76 -2.26
CA LEU A 6 5.12 -20.19 -2.60
C LEU A 6 5.23 -18.67 -2.38
N LEU A 7 4.14 -18.03 -1.95
CA LEU A 7 4.04 -16.56 -1.90
C LEU A 7 4.83 -15.90 -0.76
N SER A 8 5.47 -16.68 0.13
CA SER A 8 6.34 -16.14 1.17
C SER A 8 7.80 -16.04 0.67
N ILE A 9 8.19 -14.82 0.31
CA ILE A 9 9.55 -14.25 0.40
C ILE A 9 10.58 -14.66 -0.68
N ASN A 10 10.48 -15.82 -1.35
CA ASN A 10 11.57 -16.30 -2.23
C ASN A 10 11.33 -16.20 -3.76
N LEU A 11 10.21 -15.62 -4.21
CA LEU A 11 9.93 -15.48 -5.64
C LEU A 11 9.89 -14.00 -6.05
N ILE A 12 10.99 -13.55 -6.67
CA ILE A 12 11.12 -12.21 -7.26
C ILE A 12 11.17 -12.37 -8.78
N ALA A 13 10.27 -11.66 -9.47
CA ALA A 13 10.28 -11.62 -10.93
C ALA A 13 11.49 -10.83 -11.45
N LYS A 14 12.07 -11.27 -12.56
CA LYS A 14 13.18 -10.57 -13.21
C LYS A 14 12.68 -9.40 -14.06
N GLY A 15 12.05 -8.37 -13.47
CA GLY A 15 11.45 -7.30 -14.28
C GLY A 15 12.43 -6.49 -15.14
N TYR A 16 13.75 -6.60 -14.90
CA TYR A 16 14.75 -6.05 -15.81
C TYR A 16 14.72 -6.70 -17.21
N THR A 17 14.14 -7.90 -17.36
CA THR A 17 13.94 -8.54 -18.67
C THR A 17 12.66 -8.08 -19.38
N GLN A 18 11.77 -7.35 -18.69
CA GLN A 18 10.51 -6.88 -19.27
C GLN A 18 10.73 -5.69 -20.22
N LYS A 19 10.04 -5.74 -21.36
CA LYS A 19 10.04 -4.72 -22.41
C LYS A 19 8.74 -3.94 -22.41
N GLU A 20 8.86 -2.61 -22.42
CA GLU A 20 7.73 -1.70 -22.57
C GLU A 20 7.03 -1.91 -23.92
N GLY A 21 5.70 -1.83 -23.94
CA GLY A 21 4.86 -2.09 -25.11
C GLY A 21 4.65 -3.58 -25.42
N ILE A 22 5.35 -4.48 -24.71
CA ILE A 22 5.18 -5.93 -24.83
C ILE A 22 4.66 -6.50 -23.50
N ASP A 23 5.45 -6.34 -22.42
CA ASP A 23 5.17 -6.96 -21.12
C ASP A 23 4.42 -6.02 -20.15
N TYR A 24 4.46 -4.71 -20.43
CA TYR A 24 3.74 -3.67 -19.69
C TYR A 24 3.58 -2.42 -20.56
N SER A 25 2.54 -1.62 -20.26
CA SER A 25 2.27 -0.36 -20.96
C SER A 25 2.58 0.87 -20.11
N GLU A 26 2.32 0.84 -18.80
CA GLU A 26 2.55 1.97 -17.92
C GLU A 26 2.84 1.53 -16.48
N VAL A 27 3.85 2.16 -15.89
CA VAL A 27 4.42 1.79 -14.57
C VAL A 27 4.32 2.91 -13.55
N PHE A 28 3.78 4.07 -13.94
CA PHE A 28 3.67 5.22 -13.06
C PHE A 28 2.81 4.90 -11.84
N VAL A 29 3.30 5.28 -10.66
CA VAL A 29 2.59 5.19 -9.39
C VAL A 29 2.94 6.42 -8.56
N PRO A 30 1.97 7.07 -7.92
CA PRO A 30 2.26 8.16 -7.01
C PRO A 30 2.93 7.62 -5.73
N VAL A 31 3.82 8.42 -5.16
CA VAL A 31 4.53 8.11 -3.92
C VAL A 31 4.41 9.31 -2.99
N ALA A 32 4.09 9.06 -1.72
CA ALA A 32 3.89 10.13 -0.77
C ALA A 32 5.17 10.97 -0.63
N ARG A 33 5.00 12.27 -0.80
CA ARG A 33 6.07 13.25 -0.63
C ARG A 33 6.27 13.55 0.85
N MET A 34 7.50 13.89 1.21
CA MET A 34 7.80 14.31 2.57
C MET A 34 7.00 15.54 3.01
N ASP A 35 6.73 16.46 2.08
CA ASP A 35 5.90 17.64 2.33
C ASP A 35 4.48 17.26 2.75
N THR A 36 3.88 16.26 2.09
CA THR A 36 2.56 15.71 2.42
C THR A 36 2.56 15.11 3.83
N VAL A 37 3.59 14.34 4.17
CA VAL A 37 3.74 13.73 5.50
C VAL A 37 3.86 14.81 6.58
N ARG A 38 4.67 15.86 6.33
CA ARG A 38 4.81 17.00 7.24
C ARG A 38 3.50 17.77 7.40
N ILE A 39 2.72 17.93 6.34
CA ILE A 39 1.39 18.55 6.41
C ILE A 39 0.47 17.73 7.31
N VAL A 40 0.41 16.41 7.12
CA VAL A 40 -0.38 15.51 7.99
C VAL A 40 0.06 15.64 9.44
N ILE A 41 1.37 15.61 9.71
CA ILE A 41 1.93 15.77 11.06
C ILE A 41 1.54 17.11 11.68
N SER A 42 1.74 18.21 10.94
CA SER A 42 1.43 19.56 11.41
C SER A 42 -0.06 19.75 11.68
N SER A 43 -0.93 19.14 10.87
CA SER A 43 -2.39 19.21 11.03
C SER A 43 -2.84 18.43 12.26
N ALA A 44 -2.30 17.23 12.47
CA ALA A 44 -2.56 16.44 13.66
C ALA A 44 -2.07 17.17 14.92
N ALA A 45 -0.86 17.72 14.90
CA ALA A 45 -0.29 18.45 16.03
C ALA A 45 -1.12 19.67 16.43
N GLN A 46 -1.56 20.48 15.45
CA GLN A 46 -2.40 21.67 15.69
C GLN A 46 -3.75 21.33 16.33
N ARG A 47 -4.30 20.16 15.99
CA ARG A 47 -5.61 19.71 16.46
C ARG A 47 -5.55 18.78 17.67
N GLY A 48 -4.35 18.50 18.19
CA GLY A 48 -4.15 17.54 19.28
C GLY A 48 -4.50 16.09 18.92
N LEU A 49 -4.50 15.74 17.63
CA LEU A 49 -4.83 14.40 17.14
C LEU A 49 -3.62 13.47 17.21
N LYS A 50 -3.89 12.16 17.30
CA LYS A 50 -2.88 11.12 17.17
C LYS A 50 -2.79 10.63 15.73
N ILE A 51 -1.58 10.27 15.33
CA ILE A 51 -1.28 9.67 14.03
C ILE A 51 -1.02 8.20 14.28
N HIS A 52 -1.76 7.37 13.58
CA HIS A 52 -1.67 5.92 13.65
C HIS A 52 -1.01 5.36 12.40
N GLN A 53 -0.36 4.21 12.52
CA GLN A 53 0.34 3.56 11.41
C GLN A 53 -0.14 2.12 11.22
N LEU A 54 -0.30 1.74 9.95
CA LEU A 54 -0.57 0.38 9.50
C LEU A 54 0.45 0.02 8.41
N ASP A 55 0.78 -1.26 8.33
CA ASP A 55 1.65 -1.82 7.29
C ASP A 55 0.90 -2.95 6.58
N VAL A 56 0.96 -2.98 5.25
CA VAL A 56 0.34 -4.02 4.42
C VAL A 56 1.38 -5.08 4.10
N LYS A 57 1.16 -6.30 4.59
CA LYS A 57 2.05 -7.41 4.29
C LYS A 57 1.95 -7.81 2.83
N SER A 58 3.12 -7.94 2.20
CA SER A 58 3.21 -8.38 0.80
C SER A 58 2.31 -7.58 -0.15
N ALA A 59 2.32 -6.24 0.00
CA ALA A 59 1.44 -5.31 -0.70
C ALA A 59 1.21 -5.63 -2.20
N PHE A 60 2.29 -5.93 -2.93
CA PHE A 60 2.20 -6.23 -4.36
C PHE A 60 1.39 -7.50 -4.67
N LEU A 61 1.37 -8.49 -3.80
CA LEU A 61 0.57 -9.72 -3.99
C LEU A 61 -0.94 -9.46 -3.91
N HIS A 62 -1.36 -8.34 -3.35
CA HIS A 62 -2.75 -7.91 -3.37
C HIS A 62 -3.13 -7.24 -4.69
N GLY A 63 -2.15 -6.78 -5.47
CA GLY A 63 -2.34 -6.17 -6.80
C GLY A 63 -2.76 -7.20 -7.84
N LYS A 64 -3.74 -6.80 -8.68
CA LYS A 64 -4.18 -7.59 -9.84
C LYS A 64 -3.42 -7.14 -11.08
N LEU A 65 -2.77 -8.07 -11.77
CA LEU A 65 -2.16 -7.79 -13.07
C LEU A 65 -3.25 -7.63 -14.13
N ILE A 66 -3.10 -6.60 -14.96
CA ILE A 66 -3.94 -6.37 -16.14
C ILE A 66 -3.33 -7.10 -17.33
N GLU A 67 -2.00 -7.07 -17.41
CA GLU A 67 -1.21 -7.72 -18.44
C GLU A 67 -1.06 -9.22 -18.20
N GLU A 68 -0.89 -9.98 -19.28
CA GLU A 68 -0.55 -11.40 -19.21
C GLU A 68 0.96 -11.57 -19.01
N VAL A 69 1.36 -11.81 -17.77
CA VAL A 69 2.78 -12.02 -17.45
C VAL A 69 3.05 -13.50 -17.22
N TYR A 70 4.13 -13.98 -17.84
CA TYR A 70 4.65 -15.33 -17.66
C TYR A 70 6.04 -15.28 -17.02
N VAL A 71 6.35 -16.27 -16.20
CA VAL A 71 7.66 -16.43 -15.58
C VAL A 71 8.16 -17.85 -15.78
N ASP A 72 9.48 -18.00 -15.89
CA ASP A 72 10.12 -19.31 -15.87
C ASP A 72 9.73 -20.07 -14.60
N GLN A 73 9.76 -21.39 -14.69
CA GLN A 73 9.60 -22.23 -13.51
C GLN A 73 10.71 -21.89 -12.49
N PRO A 74 10.37 -21.61 -11.23
CA PRO A 74 11.36 -21.34 -10.20
C PRO A 74 12.28 -22.54 -10.02
N LYS A 75 13.56 -22.29 -9.80
CA LYS A 75 14.55 -23.35 -9.56
C LYS A 75 14.11 -24.25 -8.39
N GLY A 76 14.11 -25.56 -8.60
CA GLY A 76 13.66 -26.56 -7.64
C GLY A 76 12.14 -26.84 -7.68
N TYR A 77 11.39 -26.14 -8.54
CA TYR A 77 9.95 -26.30 -8.73
C TYR A 77 9.60 -26.61 -10.19
N GLU A 78 10.59 -26.97 -11.00
CA GLU A 78 10.38 -27.43 -12.36
C GLU A 78 9.64 -28.77 -12.37
N LYS A 79 8.64 -28.89 -13.22
CA LYS A 79 7.93 -30.14 -13.42
C LYS A 79 8.72 -31.03 -14.38
N LYS A 80 9.12 -32.22 -13.91
CA LYS A 80 9.87 -33.19 -14.71
C LYS A 80 9.18 -33.49 -16.04
N GLY A 81 9.93 -33.43 -17.14
CA GLY A 81 9.45 -33.64 -18.51
C GLY A 81 8.68 -32.45 -19.09
N GLN A 82 8.64 -31.32 -18.36
CA GLN A 82 7.88 -30.11 -18.67
C GLN A 82 8.71 -28.85 -18.39
N GLU A 83 10.04 -28.97 -18.39
CA GLU A 83 10.99 -27.92 -17.99
C GLU A 83 10.92 -26.67 -18.91
N HIS A 84 10.44 -26.84 -20.14
CA HIS A 84 10.25 -25.75 -21.11
C HIS A 84 8.96 -24.93 -20.89
N TYR A 85 8.07 -25.35 -19.98
CA TYR A 85 6.88 -24.57 -19.67
C TYR A 85 7.18 -23.39 -18.76
N VAL A 86 6.27 -22.42 -18.79
CA VAL A 86 6.26 -21.21 -17.97
C VAL A 86 5.01 -21.15 -17.11
N TYR A 87 5.08 -20.41 -16.01
CA TYR A 87 3.92 -20.12 -15.17
C TYR A 87 3.31 -18.78 -15.52
N LYS A 88 1.98 -18.76 -15.69
CA LYS A 88 1.21 -17.53 -15.81
C LYS A 88 0.98 -16.93 -14.43
N LEU A 89 1.30 -15.66 -14.26
CA LEU A 89 1.04 -14.94 -13.02
C LEU A 89 -0.39 -14.41 -12.97
N HIS A 90 -1.07 -14.67 -11.86
CA HIS A 90 -2.40 -14.14 -11.58
C HIS A 90 -2.40 -12.93 -10.61
N LYS A 91 -1.29 -12.75 -9.90
CA LYS A 91 -1.07 -11.67 -8.93
C LYS A 91 0.24 -10.98 -9.27
N ALA A 92 0.34 -9.69 -8.94
CA ALA A 92 1.59 -8.99 -9.11
C ALA A 92 2.65 -9.53 -8.13
N LEU A 93 3.88 -9.64 -8.60
CA LEU A 93 5.04 -10.10 -7.82
C LEU A 93 6.05 -8.97 -7.69
N TYR A 94 6.85 -9.01 -6.62
CA TYR A 94 8.03 -8.16 -6.51
C TYR A 94 8.94 -8.33 -7.72
N GLY A 95 9.55 -7.23 -8.13
CA GLY A 95 10.43 -7.17 -9.30
C GLY A 95 9.70 -6.93 -10.61
N LEU A 96 8.39 -7.13 -10.73
CA LEU A 96 7.63 -6.69 -11.91
C LEU A 96 7.53 -5.17 -11.94
N LYS A 97 7.74 -4.57 -13.12
CA LYS A 97 7.71 -3.11 -13.29
C LYS A 97 6.34 -2.50 -13.00
N GLN A 98 5.25 -3.22 -13.28
CA GLN A 98 3.88 -2.77 -13.05
C GLN A 98 3.31 -3.13 -11.67
N ALA A 99 4.04 -3.88 -10.84
CA ALA A 99 3.52 -4.35 -9.55
C ALA A 99 3.13 -3.21 -8.58
N PRO A 100 3.93 -2.14 -8.43
CA PRO A 100 3.55 -1.02 -7.57
C PRO A 100 2.24 -0.37 -8.00
N ARG A 101 2.03 -0.19 -9.31
CA ARG A 101 0.79 0.36 -9.88
C ARG A 101 -0.40 -0.57 -9.66
N ALA A 102 -0.23 -1.87 -9.89
CA ALA A 102 -1.28 -2.86 -9.66
C ALA A 102 -1.74 -2.87 -8.19
N TRP A 103 -0.81 -2.68 -7.26
CA TRP A 103 -1.11 -2.50 -5.85
C TRP A 103 -1.82 -1.18 -5.56
N TYR A 104 -1.26 -0.05 -6.01
CA TYR A 104 -1.86 1.27 -5.79
C TYR A 104 -3.32 1.34 -6.27
N ASN A 105 -3.59 0.87 -7.50
CA ASN A 105 -4.95 0.82 -8.04
C ASN A 105 -5.89 -0.02 -7.17
N ARG A 106 -5.38 -1.12 -6.60
CA ARG A 106 -6.17 -2.01 -5.75
C ARG A 106 -6.59 -1.33 -4.44
N ILE A 107 -5.65 -0.65 -3.78
CA ILE A 107 -5.92 0.01 -2.51
C ILE A 107 -6.70 1.31 -2.70
N GLU A 108 -6.40 2.10 -3.73
CA GLU A 108 -7.18 3.28 -4.11
C GLU A 108 -8.64 2.91 -4.36
N ALA A 109 -8.90 1.85 -5.15
CA ALA A 109 -10.25 1.37 -5.38
C ALA A 109 -10.95 0.94 -4.08
N HIS A 110 -10.21 0.39 -3.10
CA HIS A 110 -10.78 0.09 -1.80
C HIS A 110 -11.16 1.37 -1.05
N PHE A 111 -10.27 2.36 -0.97
CA PHE A 111 -10.54 3.64 -0.32
C PHE A 111 -11.76 4.35 -0.91
N VAL A 112 -11.86 4.42 -2.24
CA VAL A 112 -13.01 5.03 -2.93
C VAL A 112 -14.30 4.30 -2.59
N ASN A 113 -14.29 2.96 -2.55
CA ASN A 113 -15.46 2.18 -2.16
C ASN A 113 -15.85 2.39 -0.68
N GLU A 114 -14.87 2.65 0.18
CA GLU A 114 -15.10 3.03 1.58
C GLU A 114 -15.52 4.50 1.73
N GLY A 115 -15.67 5.25 0.64
CA GLY A 115 -16.12 6.65 0.63
C GLY A 115 -15.03 7.68 0.90
N PHE A 116 -13.75 7.30 0.82
CA PHE A 116 -12.66 8.26 0.83
C PHE A 116 -12.54 8.93 -0.55
N LYS A 117 -12.14 10.20 -0.53
CA LYS A 117 -11.81 10.99 -1.72
C LYS A 117 -10.32 11.26 -1.74
N ARG A 118 -9.70 11.05 -2.90
CA ARG A 118 -8.33 11.45 -3.15
C ARG A 118 -8.23 12.98 -3.15
N TYR A 119 -7.15 13.53 -2.62
CA TYR A 119 -6.90 14.96 -2.67
C TYR A 119 -6.39 15.35 -4.06
N ASP A 120 -6.91 16.44 -4.63
CA ASP A 120 -6.66 16.78 -6.04
C ASP A 120 -5.18 17.05 -6.34
N SER A 121 -4.46 17.68 -5.39
CA SER A 121 -3.04 18.01 -5.56
C SER A 121 -2.07 16.98 -4.97
N GLU A 122 -2.58 15.89 -4.38
CA GLU A 122 -1.77 14.82 -3.80
C GLU A 122 -2.46 13.46 -3.90
N GLN A 123 -1.96 12.63 -4.81
CA GLN A 123 -2.60 11.37 -5.15
C GLN A 123 -2.47 10.32 -4.04
N THR A 124 -1.49 10.44 -3.15
CA THR A 124 -1.35 9.51 -2.03
C THR A 124 -2.14 9.90 -0.79
N LEU A 125 -2.82 11.05 -0.82
CA LEU A 125 -3.59 11.58 0.30
C LEU A 125 -5.09 11.38 0.06
N PHE A 126 -5.76 10.78 1.03
CA PHE A 126 -7.18 10.47 1.00
C PHE A 126 -7.87 11.09 2.20
N THR A 127 -9.07 11.62 1.99
CA THR A 127 -9.86 12.24 3.04
C THR A 127 -11.28 11.70 3.04
N LYS A 128 -11.88 11.56 4.22
CA LYS A 128 -13.28 11.22 4.38
C LYS A 128 -13.89 12.13 5.42
N THR A 129 -15.00 12.76 5.07
CA THR A 129 -15.78 13.58 6.00
C THR A 129 -16.76 12.69 6.75
N GLY A 130 -16.66 12.68 8.07
CA GLY A 130 -17.57 12.00 8.98
C GLY A 130 -18.80 12.85 9.33
N GLY A 131 -19.47 12.49 10.42
CA GLY A 131 -20.58 13.28 10.95
C GLY A 131 -20.12 14.67 11.41
N GLU A 132 -20.99 15.67 11.30
CA GLU A 132 -20.74 17.02 11.84
C GLU A 132 -19.50 17.73 11.24
N GLY A 133 -19.06 17.33 10.05
CA GLY A 133 -17.91 17.95 9.38
C GLY A 133 -16.55 17.46 9.86
N LYS A 134 -16.50 16.44 10.71
CA LYS A 134 -15.28 15.75 11.13
C LYS A 134 -14.54 15.17 9.92
N ILE A 135 -13.23 15.03 10.00
CA ILE A 135 -12.36 14.57 8.92
C ILE A 135 -11.44 13.45 9.38
N VAL A 136 -11.32 12.43 8.53
CA VAL A 136 -10.25 11.43 8.59
C VAL A 136 -9.36 11.60 7.38
N ILE A 137 -8.05 11.63 7.62
CA ILE A 137 -6.99 11.76 6.63
C ILE A 137 -6.17 10.48 6.64
N VAL A 138 -5.89 9.93 5.46
CA VAL A 138 -5.06 8.75 5.24
C VAL A 138 -4.00 9.10 4.20
N SER A 139 -2.74 8.79 4.47
CA SER A 139 -1.65 8.89 3.50
C SER A 139 -1.03 7.52 3.28
N LEU A 140 -0.85 7.15 2.02
CA LEU A 140 -0.27 5.88 1.58
C LEU A 140 1.17 6.06 1.09
N TYR A 141 2.10 5.29 1.60
CA TYR A 141 3.46 5.18 1.07
C TYR A 141 3.79 3.71 0.80
N VAL A 142 3.68 3.29 -0.45
CA VAL A 142 3.93 1.90 -0.87
C VAL A 142 3.11 0.90 -0.02
N ASP A 143 3.71 0.24 0.95
CA ASP A 143 3.11 -0.72 1.90
C ASP A 143 2.71 -0.10 3.24
N ASP A 144 3.31 1.03 3.61
CA ASP A 144 3.00 1.77 4.84
C ASP A 144 1.82 2.74 4.67
N LEU A 145 1.02 2.88 5.72
CA LEU A 145 -0.06 3.84 5.82
C LEU A 145 0.01 4.60 7.13
N ILE A 146 -0.22 5.91 7.04
CA ILE A 146 -0.52 6.74 8.20
C ILE A 146 -1.93 7.29 8.11
N TYR A 147 -2.61 7.36 9.24
CA TYR A 147 -3.95 7.93 9.30
C TYR A 147 -4.19 8.68 10.60
N THR A 148 -5.02 9.71 10.53
CA THR A 148 -5.37 10.59 11.65
C THR A 148 -6.73 11.23 11.38
N GLY A 149 -7.44 11.65 12.42
CA GLY A 149 -8.75 12.29 12.27
C GLY A 149 -9.40 12.59 13.60
N ASP A 150 -10.48 13.38 13.54
CA ASP A 150 -11.31 13.76 14.69
C ASP A 150 -12.63 12.96 14.77
N ASP A 151 -12.76 11.90 13.97
CA ASP A 151 -13.84 10.92 13.99
C ASP A 151 -13.34 9.51 14.31
N ASP A 152 -13.35 9.14 15.59
CA ASP A 152 -12.92 7.82 16.07
C ASP A 152 -13.72 6.67 15.46
N SER A 153 -15.01 6.89 15.15
CA SER A 153 -15.86 5.85 14.56
C SER A 153 -15.41 5.55 13.14
N VAL A 154 -15.16 6.59 12.33
CA VAL A 154 -14.65 6.44 10.97
C VAL A 154 -13.23 5.86 10.97
N MET A 155 -12.35 6.27 11.88
CA MET A 155 -11.00 5.70 12.01
C MET A 155 -11.03 4.22 12.38
N LEU A 156 -11.87 3.83 13.34
CA LEU A 156 -12.03 2.43 13.75
C LEU A 156 -12.60 1.58 12.61
N HIS A 157 -13.62 2.11 11.91
CA HIS A 157 -14.20 1.45 10.75
C HIS A 157 -13.15 1.26 9.64
N PHE A 158 -12.39 2.31 9.31
CA PHE A 158 -11.30 2.25 8.33
C PHE A 158 -10.27 1.17 8.69
N LYS A 159 -9.78 1.18 9.93
CA LYS A 159 -8.82 0.17 10.42
C LYS A 159 -9.39 -1.25 10.26
N ASN A 160 -10.63 -1.48 10.69
CA ASN A 160 -11.26 -2.80 10.59
C ASN A 160 -11.49 -3.24 9.14
N SER A 161 -11.87 -2.31 8.27
CA SER A 161 -12.05 -2.57 6.84
C SER A 161 -10.73 -2.99 6.19
N MET A 162 -9.63 -2.27 6.50
CA MET A 162 -8.28 -2.62 6.04
C MET A 162 -7.84 -4.00 6.52
N MET A 163 -7.97 -4.30 7.82
CA MET A 163 -7.63 -5.62 8.39
C MET A 163 -8.48 -6.76 7.82
N LYS A 164 -9.72 -6.48 7.40
CA LYS A 164 -10.59 -7.46 6.76
C LYS A 164 -10.21 -7.69 5.29
N LYS A 165 -9.74 -6.64 4.61
CA LYS A 165 -9.50 -6.65 3.16
C LYS A 165 -8.10 -7.13 2.78
N PHE A 166 -7.11 -6.77 3.57
CA PHE A 166 -5.70 -7.00 3.32
C PHE A 166 -5.04 -7.64 4.54
N GLU A 167 -3.91 -8.32 4.33
CA GLU A 167 -3.13 -8.81 5.45
C GLU A 167 -2.33 -7.65 6.04
N MET A 168 -2.60 -7.29 7.30
CA MET A 168 -2.07 -6.08 7.92
C MET A 168 -1.19 -6.36 9.13
N SER A 169 -0.22 -5.49 9.38
CA SER A 169 0.46 -5.29 10.66
C SER A 169 -0.03 -3.98 11.28
N VAL A 170 -0.49 -4.01 12.53
CA VAL A 170 -0.89 -2.79 13.25
C VAL A 170 0.31 -2.28 14.05
N LEU A 171 0.86 -1.14 13.65
CA LEU A 171 2.06 -0.57 14.28
C LEU A 171 1.73 0.40 15.42
N GLY A 172 0.45 0.76 15.58
CA GLY A 172 -0.02 1.60 16.69
C GLY A 172 0.14 3.09 16.38
N HIS A 173 0.66 3.86 17.33
CA HIS A 173 1.01 5.25 17.09
C HIS A 173 2.25 5.33 16.21
N MET A 174 2.21 6.18 15.19
CA MET A 174 3.36 6.44 14.34
C MET A 174 4.54 6.94 15.18
N SER A 175 5.63 6.17 15.18
CA SER A 175 6.89 6.52 15.84
C SER A 175 8.04 6.71 14.84
N TYR A 176 7.94 6.11 13.65
CA TYR A 176 8.93 6.25 12.59
C TYR A 176 8.26 6.14 11.21
N PHE A 177 8.47 7.13 10.35
CA PHE A 177 7.92 7.12 8.99
C PHE A 177 8.84 7.88 8.04
N LEU A 178 9.25 7.24 6.94
CA LEU A 178 10.14 7.82 5.91
C LEU A 178 11.44 8.45 6.44
N GLY A 179 12.06 7.85 7.46
CA GLY A 179 13.30 8.39 8.03
C GLY A 179 13.11 9.46 9.09
N ILE A 180 11.87 9.79 9.45
CA ILE A 180 11.55 10.72 10.53
C ILE A 180 11.10 9.93 11.75
N GLU A 181 11.78 10.15 12.87
CA GLU A 181 11.30 9.70 14.18
C GLU A 181 10.29 10.71 14.76
N VAL A 182 9.21 10.20 15.33
CA VAL A 182 8.08 11.01 15.80
C VAL A 182 7.68 10.64 17.22
N ILE A 183 7.64 11.64 18.10
CA ILE A 183 7.23 11.49 19.50
C ILE A 183 5.88 12.20 19.69
N GLN A 184 4.84 11.44 20.03
CA GLN A 184 3.46 11.95 20.15
C GLN A 184 3.01 12.03 21.62
N GLY A 185 3.16 13.19 22.25
CA GLY A 185 2.81 13.43 23.65
C GLY A 185 1.49 14.18 23.86
N SER A 186 1.17 14.52 25.11
CA SER A 186 0.08 15.45 25.46
C SER A 186 0.43 16.91 25.11
N LYS A 187 1.72 17.22 25.04
CA LYS A 187 2.24 18.56 24.68
C LYS A 187 2.32 18.82 23.17
N GLY A 188 2.00 17.83 22.33
CA GLY A 188 2.08 17.92 20.88
C GLY A 188 2.85 16.75 20.25
N ILE A 189 3.23 16.93 18.98
CA ILE A 189 4.00 15.98 18.17
C ILE A 189 5.36 16.59 17.87
N PHE A 190 6.43 15.87 18.19
CA PHE A 190 7.82 16.27 17.93
C PHE A 190 8.40 15.39 16.84
N MET A 191 9.10 16.00 15.87
CA MET A 191 9.89 15.31 14.86
C MET A 191 11.37 15.43 15.24
N CYS A 192 12.10 14.32 15.28
CA CYS A 192 13.52 14.27 15.62
C CYS A 192 14.40 14.25 14.37
#